data_AF-A0A5M6IH77-F1
#
_entry.id   AF-A0A5M6IH77-F1
#
_cell.length_a   1.000
_cell.length_b   1.000
_cell.length_c   1.000
_cell.angle_alpha   90.00
_cell.angle_beta   90.00
_cell.angle_gamma   90.00
#
_symmetry.space_group_name_H-M   'P 1'
#
loop_
_entity.id
_entity.type
_entity.pdbx_description
1 polymer ?
#
loop_
_entity_poly.entity_id
_entity_poly.type
_entity_poly.pdbx_seq_one_letter_code
_entity_poly.pdbx_strand_id
1 'polypeptide(L)'
;MIGGGRPALALAAGLCFAPLAGAVALEDTAANRRAQAQRYEAAMPVSVSLENSLQRVAHMMPPEHRPGFIAFARARLDETQLRDTVMVVLTETFTADELQAMADFFGSSVGQSVAGKMGRFKDRVVPLMMMTVQDAAIAYAEQQGATE
;
A
#
# COMPACT_ATOMS: atom_id res chain seq x y z
N MET A 1 -1.72 21.16 79.06
CA MET A 1 -1.64 22.50 78.44
C MET A 1 -0.45 22.52 77.50
N ILE A 2 -0.70 22.88 76.23
CA ILE A 2 0.25 23.35 75.17
C ILE A 2 1.28 22.29 74.71
N GLY A 3 1.52 21.97 73.44
CA GLY A 3 1.13 22.44 72.09
C GLY A 3 1.64 21.37 71.11
N GLY A 4 1.08 21.17 69.91
CA GLY A 4 1.25 22.06 68.77
C GLY A 4 2.18 21.39 67.74
N GLY A 5 1.68 21.09 66.53
CA GLY A 5 2.49 20.65 65.40
C GLY A 5 1.81 19.65 64.47
N ARG A 6 0.95 20.14 63.57
CA ARG A 6 0.51 19.36 62.38
C ARG A 6 1.65 19.42 61.36
N PRO A 7 2.15 18.31 60.80
CA PRO A 7 3.06 18.38 59.68
C PRO A 7 2.31 18.86 58.44
N ALA A 8 2.81 19.95 57.87
CA ALA A 8 2.31 20.56 56.66
C ALA A 8 2.45 19.60 55.46
N LEU A 9 1.39 19.57 54.66
CA LEU A 9 1.37 19.09 53.29
C LEU A 9 2.54 19.71 52.50
N ALA A 10 3.35 18.88 51.85
CA ALA A 10 4.14 19.29 50.69
C ALA A 10 3.90 18.25 49.58
N LEU A 11 2.73 18.34 48.95
CA LEU A 11 2.45 17.62 47.71
C LEU A 11 3.19 18.37 46.60
N ALA A 12 4.43 17.98 46.32
CA ALA A 12 5.17 18.49 45.18
C ALA A 12 4.53 17.91 43.90
N ALA A 13 3.56 18.64 43.35
CA ALA A 13 3.01 18.36 42.03
C ALA A 13 4.08 18.69 40.97
N GLY A 14 4.89 17.69 40.63
CA GLY A 14 5.78 17.76 39.48
C GLY A 14 4.93 17.84 38.21
N LEU A 15 4.80 19.03 37.62
CA LEU A 15 4.35 19.19 36.25
C LEU A 15 5.39 18.52 35.34
N CYS A 16 5.17 17.26 34.99
CA CYS A 16 5.81 16.63 33.85
C CYS A 16 5.30 17.33 32.59
N PHE A 17 6.00 18.37 32.14
CA PHE A 17 5.81 18.94 30.82
C PHE A 17 6.40 17.95 29.80
N ALA A 18 5.61 16.94 29.42
CA ALA A 18 5.98 16.08 28.31
C ALA A 18 5.94 16.93 27.02
N PRO A 19 7.04 17.06 26.27
CA PRO A 19 6.97 17.73 24.98
C PRO A 19 6.07 16.89 24.08
N LEU A 20 4.92 17.44 23.72
CA LEU A 20 4.18 17.00 22.55
C LEU A 20 5.11 17.21 21.36
N ALA A 21 5.86 16.17 21.00
CA ALA A 21 6.53 16.11 19.71
C ALA A 21 5.42 16.01 18.66
N GLY A 22 4.85 17.17 18.28
CA GLY A 22 4.07 17.27 17.07
C GLY A 22 4.98 16.81 15.94
N ALA A 23 4.60 15.74 15.25
CA ALA A 23 5.28 15.31 14.04
C ALA A 23 5.32 16.52 13.11
N VAL A 24 6.52 17.06 12.91
CA VAL A 24 6.71 18.16 11.97
C VAL A 24 6.46 17.56 10.60
N ALA A 25 5.47 18.09 9.88
CA ALA A 25 5.19 17.71 8.51
C ALA A 25 6.47 17.82 7.67
N LEU A 26 6.76 16.79 6.88
CA LEU A 26 7.94 16.75 6.03
C LEU A 26 7.79 17.80 4.93
N GLU A 27 8.82 18.63 4.75
CA GLU A 27 8.78 19.65 3.70
C GLU A 27 8.61 18.99 2.31
N ASP A 28 7.69 19.51 1.52
CA ASP A 28 7.34 18.93 0.23
C ASP A 28 8.30 19.36 -0.89
N THR A 29 9.53 18.85 -0.82
CA THR A 29 10.59 19.09 -1.80
C THR A 29 10.77 17.89 -2.73
N ALA A 30 11.29 18.12 -3.94
CA ALA A 30 11.60 17.04 -4.88
C ALA A 30 12.56 15.98 -4.29
N ALA A 31 13.52 16.42 -3.47
CA ALA A 31 14.45 15.53 -2.77
C ALA A 31 13.73 14.65 -1.75
N ASN A 32 12.86 15.24 -0.93
CA ASN A 32 12.09 14.50 0.07
C ASN A 32 11.11 13.51 -0.59
N ARG A 33 10.38 13.94 -1.63
CA ARG A 33 9.52 13.03 -2.40
C ARG A 33 10.31 11.84 -2.94
N ARG A 34 11.46 12.09 -3.56
CA ARG A 34 12.29 11.00 -4.11
C ARG A 34 12.78 10.03 -3.04
N ALA A 35 13.23 10.55 -1.89
CA ALA A 35 13.68 9.73 -0.78
C ALA A 35 12.56 8.85 -0.22
N GLN A 36 11.36 9.42 -0.02
CA GLN A 36 10.22 8.67 0.51
C GLN A 36 9.63 7.68 -0.51
N ALA A 37 9.61 8.03 -1.80
CA ALA A 37 9.24 7.11 -2.87
C ALA A 37 10.18 5.90 -2.93
N GLN A 38 11.49 6.09 -2.71
CA GLN A 38 12.45 4.98 -2.63
C GLN A 38 12.17 4.07 -1.43
N ARG A 39 11.83 4.65 -0.27
CA ARG A 39 11.43 3.87 0.92
C ARG A 39 10.15 3.08 0.65
N TYR A 40 9.16 3.69 0.00
CA TYR A 40 7.92 3.02 -0.38
C TYR A 40 8.19 1.89 -1.38
N GLU A 41 8.99 2.11 -2.42
CA GLU A 41 9.33 1.07 -3.40
C GLU A 41 10.08 -0.09 -2.74
N ALA A 42 10.99 0.17 -1.81
CA ALA A 42 11.66 -0.88 -1.06
C ALA A 42 10.67 -1.72 -0.22
N ALA A 43 9.61 -1.10 0.31
CA ALA A 43 8.56 -1.79 1.06
C ALA A 43 7.55 -2.51 0.15
N MET A 44 7.27 -1.95 -1.03
CA MET A 44 6.33 -2.48 -2.02
C MET A 44 7.00 -2.57 -3.41
N PRO A 45 7.92 -3.54 -3.62
CA PRO A 45 8.72 -3.58 -4.84
C PRO A 45 7.86 -3.83 -6.06
N VAL A 46 8.08 -3.02 -7.10
CA VAL A 46 7.36 -3.20 -8.39
C VAL A 46 7.70 -4.55 -9.01
N SER A 47 8.93 -5.05 -8.81
CA SER A 47 9.38 -6.36 -9.30
C SER A 47 8.55 -7.52 -8.74
N VAL A 48 8.16 -7.45 -7.47
CA VAL A 48 7.27 -8.46 -6.85
C VAL A 48 5.88 -8.42 -7.50
N SER A 49 5.36 -7.22 -7.76
CA SER A 49 4.07 -7.06 -8.46
C SER A 49 4.13 -7.55 -9.91
N LEU A 50 5.25 -7.31 -10.60
CA LEU A 50 5.50 -7.79 -11.96
C LEU A 50 5.56 -9.31 -12.00
N GLU A 51 6.35 -9.93 -11.12
CA GLU A 51 6.47 -11.39 -11.02
C GLU A 51 5.12 -12.05 -10.73
N ASN A 52 4.35 -11.52 -9.77
CA ASN A 52 3.01 -12.03 -9.49
C ASN A 52 2.10 -11.93 -10.72
N SER A 53 2.24 -10.87 -11.54
CA SER A 53 1.47 -10.70 -12.76
C SER A 53 1.88 -11.69 -13.84
N LEU A 54 3.18 -11.95 -14.00
CA LEU A 54 3.69 -13.00 -14.88
C LEU A 54 3.15 -14.36 -14.49
N GLN A 55 3.16 -14.70 -13.20
CA GLN A 55 2.61 -15.96 -12.71
C GLN A 55 1.12 -16.08 -13.02
N ARG A 56 0.32 -15.03 -12.78
CA ARG A 56 -1.12 -15.05 -13.12
C ARG A 56 -1.36 -15.31 -14.60
N VAL A 57 -0.63 -14.63 -15.48
CA VAL A 57 -0.74 -14.85 -16.94
C VAL A 57 -0.29 -16.26 -17.32
N ALA A 58 0.81 -16.75 -16.75
CA ALA A 58 1.28 -18.11 -17.00
C ALA A 58 0.23 -19.16 -16.59
N HIS A 59 -0.54 -18.92 -15.52
CA HIS A 59 -1.57 -19.85 -15.08
C HIS A 59 -2.76 -19.96 -16.04
N MET A 60 -2.93 -18.99 -16.94
CA MET A 60 -3.92 -19.03 -18.01
C MET A 60 -3.47 -19.89 -19.21
N MET A 61 -2.22 -20.36 -19.22
CA MET A 61 -1.66 -21.20 -20.28
C MET A 61 -1.63 -22.70 -19.89
N PRO A 62 -1.57 -23.61 -20.88
CA PRO A 62 -1.32 -25.04 -20.63
C PRO A 62 -0.04 -25.24 -19.80
N PRO A 63 -0.02 -26.18 -18.82
CA PRO A 63 1.10 -26.38 -17.89
C PRO A 63 2.49 -26.47 -18.54
N GLU A 64 2.58 -27.12 -19.70
CA GLU A 64 3.78 -27.34 -20.49
C GLU A 64 4.37 -26.04 -21.07
N HIS A 65 3.55 -25.01 -21.29
CA HIS A 65 3.99 -23.73 -21.86
C HIS A 65 4.40 -22.71 -20.82
N ARG A 66 4.01 -22.88 -19.55
CA ARG A 66 4.21 -21.88 -18.49
C ARG A 66 5.68 -21.53 -18.27
N PRO A 67 6.62 -22.49 -18.14
CA PRO A 67 8.03 -22.16 -17.91
C PRO A 67 8.63 -21.40 -19.09
N GLY A 68 8.28 -21.79 -20.33
CA GLY A 68 8.74 -21.13 -21.55
C GLY A 68 8.23 -19.69 -21.67
N PHE A 69 6.97 -19.45 -21.34
CA PHE A 69 6.41 -18.10 -21.29
C PHE A 69 7.10 -17.22 -20.25
N ILE A 70 7.28 -17.71 -19.01
CA ILE A 70 7.94 -16.93 -17.95
C ILE A 70 9.36 -16.54 -18.37
N ALA A 71 10.14 -17.48 -18.92
CA ALA A 71 11.49 -17.21 -19.40
C ALA A 71 11.48 -16.20 -20.55
N PHE A 72 10.58 -16.36 -21.52
CA PHE A 72 10.41 -15.45 -22.64
C PHE A 72 10.06 -14.03 -22.19
N ALA A 73 9.15 -13.90 -21.23
CA ALA A 73 8.69 -12.62 -20.72
C ALA A 73 9.80 -11.91 -19.94
N ARG A 74 10.50 -12.61 -19.04
CA ARG A 74 11.65 -12.04 -18.29
C ARG A 74 12.76 -11.55 -19.21
N ALA A 75 13.01 -12.24 -20.33
CA ALA A 75 14.02 -11.80 -21.31
C ALA A 75 13.64 -10.52 -22.08
N ARG A 76 12.38 -10.08 -22.01
CA ARG A 76 11.85 -8.92 -22.76
C ARG A 76 11.40 -7.77 -21.89
N LEU A 77 11.15 -8.03 -20.61
CA LEU A 77 10.74 -7.01 -19.67
C LEU A 77 11.94 -6.17 -19.26
N ASP A 78 11.84 -4.87 -19.50
CA ASP A 78 12.78 -3.90 -18.95
C ASP A 78 12.31 -3.50 -17.54
N GLU A 79 12.73 -4.28 -16.55
CA GLU A 79 12.40 -4.02 -15.15
C GLU A 79 12.98 -2.67 -14.66
N THR A 80 14.10 -2.23 -15.24
CA THR A 80 14.76 -0.97 -14.85
C THR A 80 13.91 0.20 -15.32
N GLN A 81 13.53 0.22 -16.60
CA GLN A 81 12.65 1.25 -17.15
C GLN A 81 11.30 1.30 -16.45
N LEU A 82 10.73 0.14 -16.11
CA LEU A 82 9.48 0.08 -15.35
C LEU A 82 9.64 0.71 -13.96
N ARG A 83 10.70 0.35 -13.23
CA ARG A 83 10.99 0.92 -11.92
C ARG A 83 11.23 2.43 -11.98
N ASP A 84 12.00 2.89 -12.95
CA ASP A 84 12.27 4.32 -13.13
C ASP A 84 10.98 5.10 -13.41
N THR A 85 10.10 4.54 -14.23
CA THR A 85 8.78 5.12 -14.51
C THR A 85 7.92 5.17 -13.26
N VAL A 86 7.89 4.09 -12.46
CA VAL A 86 7.17 4.08 -11.17
C VAL A 86 7.72 5.14 -10.24
N MET A 87 9.04 5.30 -10.16
CA MET A 87 9.67 6.31 -9.32
C MET A 87 9.29 7.73 -9.74
N VAL A 88 9.25 8.02 -11.04
CA VAL A 88 8.79 9.32 -11.56
C VAL A 88 7.34 9.56 -11.17
N VAL A 89 6.45 8.62 -11.51
CA VAL A 89 5.01 8.74 -11.26
C VAL A 89 4.71 8.90 -9.77
N LEU A 90 5.40 8.17 -8.88
CA LEU A 90 5.26 8.33 -7.44
C LEU A 90 5.57 9.77 -7.00
N THR A 91 6.67 10.34 -7.47
CA THR A 91 7.10 11.69 -7.07
C THR A 91 6.29 12.82 -7.69
N GLU A 92 5.62 12.55 -8.82
CA GLU A 92 4.70 13.51 -9.47
C GLU A 92 3.30 13.46 -8.86
N THR A 93 2.87 12.28 -8.41
CA THR A 93 1.49 12.05 -7.93
C THR A 93 1.31 12.39 -6.45
N PHE A 94 2.32 12.09 -5.63
CA PHE A 94 2.21 12.17 -4.17
C PHE A 94 3.17 13.20 -3.58
N THR A 95 2.74 13.85 -2.51
CA THR A 95 3.58 14.73 -1.68
C THR A 95 4.59 13.93 -0.87
N ALA A 96 5.59 14.62 -0.31
CA ALA A 96 6.60 13.98 0.54
C ALA A 96 5.98 13.30 1.78
N ASP A 97 5.00 13.94 2.42
CA ASP A 97 4.29 13.39 3.59
C ASP A 97 3.46 12.16 3.24
N GLU A 98 2.76 12.16 2.10
CA GLU A 98 1.98 11.00 1.66
C GLU A 98 2.88 9.81 1.35
N LEU A 99 3.99 10.04 0.63
CA LEU A 99 4.98 9.00 0.36
C LEU A 99 5.62 8.48 1.65
N GLN A 100 5.89 9.36 2.62
CA GLN A 100 6.38 8.95 3.93
C GLN A 100 5.34 8.06 4.62
N ALA A 101 4.08 8.49 4.69
CA ALA A 101 3.02 7.71 5.34
C ALA A 101 2.82 6.35 4.67
N MET A 102 2.88 6.29 3.34
CA MET A 102 2.85 5.04 2.58
C MET A 102 4.05 4.16 2.92
N ALA A 103 5.27 4.71 2.90
CA ALA A 103 6.49 3.98 3.23
C ALA A 103 6.50 3.46 4.67
N ASP A 104 6.06 4.27 5.64
CA ASP A 104 5.99 3.91 7.05
C ASP A 104 4.94 2.81 7.29
N PHE A 105 3.76 2.95 6.68
CA PHE A 105 2.71 1.95 6.79
C PHE A 105 3.15 0.63 6.16
N PHE A 106 3.49 0.62 4.87
CA PHE A 106 3.86 -0.61 4.17
C PHE A 106 5.21 -1.17 4.62
N GLY A 107 6.10 -0.36 5.20
CA GLY A 107 7.34 -0.83 5.82
C GLY A 107 7.13 -1.52 7.18
N SER A 108 5.97 -1.34 7.81
CA SER A 108 5.65 -1.99 9.08
C SER A 108 5.26 -3.47 8.92
N SER A 109 5.40 -4.26 9.99
CA SER A 109 4.96 -5.66 10.01
C SER A 109 3.45 -5.81 9.73
N VAL A 110 2.65 -4.88 10.25
CA VAL A 110 1.21 -4.83 10.03
C VAL A 110 0.91 -4.49 8.57
N GLY A 111 1.54 -3.45 8.02
CA GLY A 111 1.33 -3.06 6.63
C GLY A 111 1.72 -4.15 5.63
N GLN A 112 2.83 -4.85 5.85
CA GLN A 112 3.20 -6.04 5.08
C GLN A 112 2.15 -7.14 5.18
N SER A 113 1.65 -7.43 6.39
CA SER A 113 0.55 -8.39 6.57
C SER A 113 -0.73 -7.96 5.84
N VAL A 114 -1.05 -6.66 5.84
CA VAL A 114 -2.22 -6.11 5.15
C VAL A 114 -2.03 -6.23 3.63
N ALA A 115 -0.88 -5.84 3.09
CA ALA A 115 -0.59 -5.94 1.66
C ALA A 115 -0.75 -7.39 1.15
N GLY A 116 -0.19 -8.37 1.86
CA GLY A 116 -0.34 -9.79 1.51
C GLY A 116 -1.78 -10.30 1.60
N LYS A 117 -2.56 -9.85 2.60
CA LYS A 117 -3.98 -10.23 2.73
C LYS A 117 -4.87 -9.55 1.69
N MET A 118 -4.55 -8.31 1.32
CA MET A 118 -5.32 -7.52 0.36
C MET A 118 -5.28 -8.12 -1.05
N GLY A 119 -4.17 -8.76 -1.44
CA GLY A 119 -4.12 -9.57 -2.67
C GLY A 119 -5.20 -10.65 -2.68
N ARG A 120 -5.19 -11.53 -1.68
CA ARG A 120 -6.19 -12.61 -1.53
C ARG A 120 -7.62 -12.10 -1.42
N PHE A 121 -7.83 -10.98 -0.75
CA PHE A 121 -9.14 -10.34 -0.67
C PHE A 121 -9.63 -9.94 -2.07
N LYS A 122 -8.80 -9.22 -2.84
CA LYS A 122 -9.14 -8.78 -4.19
C LYS A 122 -9.36 -9.94 -5.15
N ASP A 123 -8.56 -10.99 -5.07
CA ASP A 123 -8.70 -12.20 -5.91
C ASP A 123 -10.08 -12.88 -5.74
N ARG A 124 -10.74 -12.70 -4.59
CA ARG A 124 -12.09 -13.24 -4.33
C ARG A 124 -13.20 -12.23 -4.63
N VAL A 125 -12.98 -10.96 -4.31
CA VAL A 125 -14.03 -9.94 -4.35
C VAL A 125 -14.18 -9.33 -5.74
N VAL A 126 -13.08 -9.03 -6.44
CA VAL A 126 -13.14 -8.36 -7.75
C VAL A 126 -13.88 -9.20 -8.80
N PRO A 127 -13.64 -10.52 -8.95
CA PRO A 127 -14.40 -11.33 -9.89
C PRO A 127 -15.89 -11.39 -9.56
N LEU A 128 -16.24 -11.49 -8.27
CA LEU A 128 -17.64 -11.49 -7.80
C LEU A 128 -18.34 -10.18 -8.15
N MET A 129 -17.66 -9.03 -7.95
CA MET A 129 -18.19 -7.74 -8.34
C MET A 129 -18.45 -7.67 -9.86
N MET A 130 -17.50 -8.13 -10.68
CA MET A 130 -17.64 -8.11 -12.14
C MET A 130 -18.79 -9.01 -12.61
N MET A 131 -18.91 -10.22 -12.05
CA MET A 131 -20.03 -11.13 -12.33
C MET A 131 -21.37 -10.49 -11.96
N THR A 132 -21.46 -9.86 -10.79
CA THR A 132 -22.71 -9.21 -10.33
C THR A 132 -23.14 -8.08 -11.27
N VAL A 133 -22.19 -7.29 -11.77
CA VAL A 133 -22.48 -6.22 -12.74
C VAL A 133 -22.89 -6.80 -14.09
N GLN A 134 -22.24 -7.88 -14.53
CA GLN A 134 -22.60 -8.57 -15.77
C GLN A 134 -24.02 -9.15 -15.71
N ASP A 135 -24.38 -9.80 -14.60
CA ASP A 135 -25.72 -10.35 -14.39
C ASP A 135 -26.80 -9.24 -14.45
N ALA A 136 -26.53 -8.08 -13.83
CA ALA A 136 -27.43 -6.93 -13.90
C ALA A 136 -27.58 -6.37 -15.33
N ALA A 137 -26.50 -6.35 -16.12
CA ALA A 137 -26.53 -5.91 -17.50
C ALA A 137 -27.34 -6.86 -18.40
N ILE A 138 -27.21 -8.17 -18.20
CA ILE A 138 -28.00 -9.19 -18.91
C ILE A 138 -29.48 -9.03 -18.58
N ALA A 139 -29.83 -8.95 -17.29
CA ALA A 139 -31.21 -8.77 -16.86
C ALA A 139 -31.85 -7.49 -17.41
N TYR A 140 -31.07 -6.41 -17.54
CA TYR A 140 -31.52 -5.18 -18.17
C TYR A 140 -31.79 -5.37 -19.67
N ALA A 141 -30.89 -6.03 -20.41
CA ALA A 141 -31.06 -6.29 -21.84
C ALA A 141 -32.31 -7.13 -22.13
N GLU A 142 -32.57 -8.17 -21.31
CA GLU A 142 -33.78 -8.99 -21.39
C GLU A 142 -35.05 -8.17 -21.17
N GLN A 143 -35.08 -7.26 -20.19
CA GLN A 143 -36.23 -6.39 -19.93
C GLN A 143 -36.53 -5.41 -21.06
N GLN A 144 -35.50 -4.99 -21.80
CA GLN A 144 -35.64 -4.06 -22.92
C GLN A 144 -35.98 -4.76 -24.24
N GLY A 145 -36.16 -6.08 -24.26
CA GLY A 145 -36.36 -6.85 -25.48
C GLY A 145 -35.16 -6.79 -26.43
N ALA A 146 -33.97 -6.48 -25.90
CA ALA A 146 -32.72 -6.33 -26.64
C ALA A 146 -31.91 -7.64 -26.64
N THR A 147 -32.59 -8.78 -26.75
CA THR A 147 -31.95 -10.08 -27.01
C THR A 147 -32.04 -10.36 -28.50
N GLU A 148 -30.89 -10.43 -29.18
CA GLU A 148 -30.77 -11.01 -30.53
C GLU A 148 -31.30 -12.44 -30.58
#